data_AF-A0A3D1P4V9-F1
#
_entry.id   AF-A0A3D1P4V9-F1
#
_cell.length_a   1.000
_cell.length_b   1.000
_cell.length_c   1.000
_cell.angle_alpha   90.00
_cell.angle_beta   90.00
_cell.angle_gamma   90.00
#
_symmetry.space_group_name_H-M   'P 1'
#
loop_
_entity.id
_entity.type
_entity.pdbx_description
1 polymer ?
#
loop_
_entity_poly.entity_id
_entity_poly.type
_entity_poly.pdbx_seq_one_letter_code
_entity_poly.pdbx_strand_id
1 'polypeptide(L)'
;EAGLWQTLSFSKGCYIGQETIARLNTYKGVKQYLWGIRLDAPAEPGSVITVGEEKVGKLTSYTDTENGAFGLGYIRTKAGGAGLQVQVGETTGEVVDVPFLTREET
;
A
#
# COMPACT_ATOMS: atom_id res chain seq x y z
N GLU A 1 -1.24 5.23 -6.31
CA GLU A 1 -0.32 4.73 -5.27
C GLU A 1 -1.02 4.57 -3.92
N ALA A 2 -1.49 5.64 -3.28
CA ALA A 2 -2.08 5.59 -1.93
C ALA A 2 -3.48 4.94 -1.82
N GLY A 3 -4.11 4.51 -2.92
CA GLY A 3 -5.44 3.90 -2.88
C GLY A 3 -6.60 4.87 -2.64
N LEU A 4 -6.44 6.16 -2.96
CA LEU A 4 -7.47 7.19 -2.71
C LEU A 4 -8.32 7.50 -3.95
N TRP A 5 -8.54 6.52 -4.83
CA TRP A 5 -9.24 6.73 -6.10
C TRP A 5 -10.66 7.28 -5.91
N GLN A 6 -11.39 6.85 -4.88
CA GLN A 6 -12.74 7.36 -4.60
C GLN A 6 -12.82 8.86 -4.25
N THR A 7 -11.68 9.50 -3.96
CA THR A 7 -11.63 10.93 -3.64
C THR A 7 -11.35 11.80 -4.86
N LEU A 8 -11.02 11.17 -6.01
CA LEU A 8 -10.82 11.84 -7.29
C LEU A 8 -12.13 11.88 -8.06
N SER A 9 -12.36 12.97 -8.78
CA SER A 9 -13.56 13.12 -9.60
C SER A 9 -13.16 13.56 -10.99
N PHE A 10 -13.24 12.64 -11.95
CA PHE A 10 -12.96 12.93 -13.35
C PHE A 10 -14.06 13.76 -14.03
N SER A 11 -15.24 13.83 -13.42
CA SER A 11 -16.42 14.56 -13.90
C SER A 11 -16.55 15.99 -13.35
N LYS A 12 -15.75 16.39 -12.36
CA LYS A 12 -15.74 17.76 -11.84
C LYS A 12 -14.80 18.61 -12.70
N GLY A 13 -15.01 19.92 -12.73
CA GLY A 13 -14.25 20.85 -13.57
C GLY A 13 -12.72 20.79 -13.35
N CYS A 14 -11.96 21.56 -14.15
CA CYS A 14 -10.50 21.52 -14.15
C CYS A 14 -9.91 21.76 -12.75
N TYR A 15 -9.28 20.73 -12.19
CA TYR A 15 -8.55 20.80 -10.92
C TYR A 15 -7.04 20.65 -11.15
N ILE A 16 -6.25 21.20 -10.24
CA ILE A 16 -4.78 21.18 -10.33
C ILE A 16 -4.28 19.74 -10.38
N GLY A 17 -3.50 19.40 -11.42
CA GLY A 17 -2.88 18.09 -11.57
C GLY A 17 -3.73 17.03 -12.29
N GLN A 18 -4.93 17.37 -12.77
CA GLN A 18 -5.81 16.43 -13.49
C GLN A 18 -5.12 15.78 -14.71
N GLU A 19 -4.39 16.55 -15.52
CA GLU A 19 -3.68 16.02 -16.69
C GLU A 19 -2.61 14.98 -16.30
N THR A 20 -1.89 15.22 -15.21
CA THR A 20 -0.88 14.31 -14.68
C THR A 20 -1.50 13.01 -14.19
N ILE A 21 -2.62 13.09 -13.45
CA ILE A 21 -3.37 11.93 -12.98
C ILE A 21 -3.94 11.12 -14.15
N ALA A 22 -4.51 11.79 -15.16
CA ALA A 22 -5.03 11.15 -16.37
C ALA A 22 -3.94 10.37 -17.12
N ARG A 23 -2.77 10.98 -17.34
CA ARG A 23 -1.61 10.29 -17.95
C ARG A 23 -1.15 9.10 -17.12
N LEU A 24 -1.04 9.26 -15.80
CA LEU A 24 -0.57 8.20 -14.90
C LEU A 24 -1.50 6.97 -14.94
N ASN A 25 -2.82 7.19 -15.06
CA ASN A 25 -3.80 6.13 -15.28
C ASN A 25 -3.59 5.44 -16.64
N THR A 26 -3.52 6.22 -17.72
CA THR A 26 -3.35 5.70 -19.09
C THR A 26 -2.13 4.79 -19.23
N TYR A 27 -1.02 5.14 -18.57
CA TYR A 27 0.23 4.39 -18.69
C TYR A 27 0.42 3.30 -17.63
N LYS A 28 -0.58 3.03 -16.78
CA LYS A 28 -0.45 2.12 -15.62
C LYS A 28 0.85 2.39 -14.84
N GLY A 29 1.16 3.66 -14.63
CA GLY A 29 2.47 4.12 -14.14
C GLY A 29 2.71 3.90 -12.64
N VAL A 30 1.73 3.36 -11.92
CA VAL A 30 1.82 3.11 -10.47
C VAL A 30 2.79 1.95 -10.21
N LYS A 31 3.89 2.25 -9.51
CA LYS A 31 4.93 1.26 -9.20
C LYS A 31 4.77 0.62 -7.83
N GLN A 32 3.93 1.19 -6.97
CA GLN A 32 3.63 0.68 -5.63
C GLN A 32 2.23 1.09 -5.17
N TYR A 33 1.66 0.28 -4.27
CA TYR A 33 0.42 0.61 -3.58
C TYR A 33 0.62 0.62 -2.07
N LEU A 34 -0.19 1.44 -1.40
CA LEU A 34 -0.35 1.38 0.05
C LEU A 34 -1.19 0.15 0.41
N TRP A 35 -0.74 -0.61 1.40
CA TRP A 35 -1.40 -1.80 1.93
C TRP A 35 -1.43 -1.78 3.45
N GLY A 36 -2.41 -2.50 4.01
CA GLY A 36 -2.33 -2.95 5.40
C GLY A 36 -1.45 -4.18 5.52
N ILE A 37 -0.83 -4.35 6.67
CA ILE A 37 0.01 -5.51 6.99
C ILE A 37 -0.37 -5.96 8.40
N ARG A 38 -0.90 -7.18 8.51
CA ARG A 38 -1.08 -7.84 9.81
C ARG A 38 0.26 -8.46 10.18
N LEU A 39 0.83 -8.04 11.32
CA LEU A 39 2.15 -8.45 11.75
C LEU A 39 2.03 -9.44 12.90
N ASP A 40 2.95 -10.40 12.96
CA ASP A 40 3.00 -11.38 14.05
C ASP A 40 3.62 -10.80 15.33
N ALA A 41 4.38 -9.70 15.20
CA ALA A 41 5.03 -9.00 16.29
C ALA A 41 5.20 -7.50 15.95
N PRO A 42 5.52 -6.64 16.94
CA PRO A 42 5.78 -5.23 16.68
C PRO A 42 6.88 -4.98 15.64
N ALA A 43 6.70 -3.92 14.83
CA ALA A 43 7.69 -3.50 13.84
C ALA A 43 7.83 -1.98 13.82
N GLU A 44 9.05 -1.50 13.64
CA GLU A 44 9.31 -0.05 13.61
C GLU A 44 8.90 0.57 12.26
N PRO A 45 8.17 1.70 12.26
CA PRO A 45 7.99 2.51 11.07
C PRO A 45 9.34 2.84 10.44
N GLY A 46 9.48 2.59 9.15
CA GLY A 46 10.76 2.70 8.45
C GLY A 46 11.36 1.35 8.07
N SER A 47 10.92 0.26 8.70
CA SER A 47 11.35 -1.10 8.42
C SER A 47 11.20 -1.46 6.94
N VAL A 48 12.18 -2.20 6.42
CA VAL A 48 12.16 -2.71 5.05
C VAL A 48 11.19 -3.88 4.97
N ILE A 49 10.37 -3.90 3.92
CA ILE A 49 9.50 -5.04 3.61
C ILE A 49 10.18 -5.88 2.53
N THR A 50 10.35 -7.17 2.79
CA THR A 50 10.96 -8.14 1.87
C THR A 50 10.04 -9.33 1.60
N VAL A 51 10.23 -9.95 0.43
CA VAL A 51 9.69 -11.27 0.08
C VAL A 51 10.89 -12.15 -0.25
N GLY A 52 11.15 -13.15 0.60
CA GLY A 52 12.46 -13.81 0.60
C GLY A 52 13.57 -12.78 0.82
N GLU A 53 14.53 -12.73 -0.10
CA GLU A 53 15.65 -11.79 -0.04
C GLU A 53 15.39 -10.47 -0.80
N GLU A 54 14.27 -10.37 -1.54
CA GLU A 54 13.99 -9.18 -2.35
C GLU A 54 13.32 -8.07 -1.53
N LYS A 55 13.88 -6.86 -1.58
CA LYS A 55 13.21 -5.65 -1.08
C LYS A 55 12.03 -5.24 -1.95
N VAL A 56 10.83 -5.36 -1.39
CA VAL A 56 9.57 -5.05 -2.08
C VAL A 56 8.90 -3.78 -1.59
N GLY A 57 9.30 -3.24 -0.43
CA GLY A 57 8.58 -2.11 0.15
C GLY A 57 9.20 -1.50 1.40
N LYS A 58 8.42 -0.65 2.06
CA LYS A 58 8.76 0.00 3.32
C LYS A 58 7.52 0.19 4.19
N LEU A 59 7.63 -0.14 5.48
CA LEU A 59 6.62 0.13 6.48
C LEU A 59 6.62 1.63 6.80
N THR A 60 5.45 2.26 6.79
CA THR A 60 5.28 3.70 7.05
C THR A 60 4.65 3.99 8.40
N SER A 61 3.83 3.08 8.92
CA SER A 61 3.11 3.29 10.17
C SER A 61 2.87 1.94 10.85
N TYR A 62 2.79 1.98 12.17
CA TYR A 62 2.60 0.82 13.03
C TYR A 62 1.66 1.18 14.18
N THR A 63 0.82 0.24 14.59
CA THR A 63 -0.03 0.34 15.77
C THR A 63 -0.38 -1.05 16.30
N ASP A 64 -0.58 -1.15 17.61
CA ASP A 64 -1.17 -2.33 18.23
C ASP A 64 -2.70 -2.19 18.22
N THR A 65 -3.39 -3.21 17.70
CA THR A 65 -4.86 -3.28 17.70
C THR A 65 -5.33 -4.41 18.62
N GLU A 66 -6.61 -4.43 18.95
CA GLU A 66 -7.22 -5.54 19.71
C GLU A 66 -7.07 -6.90 19.00
N ASN A 67 -6.87 -6.89 17.67
CA ASN A 67 -6.68 -8.07 16.83
C ASN A 67 -5.20 -8.39 16.53
N GLY A 68 -4.27 -7.72 17.21
CA GLY A 68 -2.83 -7.88 17.04
C GLY A 68 -2.13 -6.68 16.40
N ALA A 69 -0.83 -6.85 16.16
CA ALA A 69 0.04 -5.85 15.56
C ALA A 69 -0.38 -5.55 14.11
N PHE A 70 -0.52 -4.26 13.78
CA PHE A 70 -0.96 -3.82 12.46
C PHE A 70 -0.12 -2.67 11.95
N GLY A 71 0.15 -2.68 10.65
CA GLY A 71 0.94 -1.64 10.00
C GLY A 71 0.40 -1.22 8.64
N LEU A 72 0.89 -0.08 8.17
CA LEU A 72 0.72 0.38 6.79
C LEU A 72 2.07 0.43 6.11
N GLY A 73 2.12 0.02 4.85
CA GLY A 73 3.35 0.04 4.07
C GLY A 73 3.10 0.17 2.58
N TYR A 74 4.08 0.77 1.88
CA TYR A 74 4.08 0.78 0.43
C TYR A 74 4.79 -0.47 -0.09
N ILE A 75 4.11 -1.21 -0.96
CA ILE A 75 4.61 -2.45 -1.58
C ILE A 75 4.54 -2.30 -3.10
N ARG A 76 5.63 -2.69 -3.78
CA ARG A 76 5.72 -2.64 -5.24
C ARG A 76 4.62 -3.48 -5.89
N THR A 77 4.02 -2.97 -6.96
CA THR A 77 2.93 -3.65 -7.68
C THR A 77 3.31 -5.03 -8.21
N LYS A 78 4.59 -5.22 -8.55
CA LYS A 78 5.12 -6.50 -9.05
C LYS A 78 5.34 -7.55 -7.95
N ALA A 79 5.37 -7.15 -6.67
CA ALA A 79 5.62 -8.07 -5.57
C ALA A 79 4.38 -8.87 -5.18
N GLY A 80 3.19 -8.34 -5.44
CA GLY A 80 1.91 -8.98 -5.13
C GLY A 80 0.92 -8.00 -4.50
N GLY A 81 -0.13 -8.56 -3.88
CA GLY A 81 -1.21 -7.81 -3.22
C GLY A 81 -1.69 -8.52 -1.94
N ALA A 82 -2.98 -8.41 -1.63
CA ALA A 82 -3.57 -9.07 -0.46
C ALA A 82 -3.28 -10.59 -0.45
N GLY A 83 -3.03 -11.13 0.76
CA GLY A 83 -2.61 -12.51 0.99
C GLY A 83 -1.11 -12.77 0.81
N LEU A 84 -0.32 -11.79 0.35
CA LEU A 84 1.13 -11.92 0.23
C LEU A 84 1.77 -11.99 1.63
N GLN A 85 2.59 -13.03 1.85
CA GLN A 85 3.42 -13.15 3.05
C GLN A 85 4.71 -12.34 2.86
N VAL A 86 5.02 -11.50 3.84
CA VAL A 86 6.17 -10.59 3.82
C VAL A 86 6.94 -10.65 5.13
N GLN A 87 8.23 -10.35 5.05
CA GLN A 87 9.04 -10.05 6.22
C GLN A 87 9.18 -8.54 6.36
N VAL A 88 9.01 -8.03 7.58
CA VAL A 88 9.08 -6.61 7.92
C VAL A 88 10.10 -6.43 9.04
N GLY A 89 11.32 -6.03 8.69
CA GLY A 89 12.42 -6.05 9.65
C GLY A 89 12.68 -7.47 10.16
N GLU A 90 12.47 -7.69 11.45
CA GLU A 90 12.69 -8.99 12.12
C GLU A 90 11.39 -9.81 12.31
N THR A 91 10.23 -9.29 11.91
CA THR A 91 8.94 -9.97 12.04
C THR A 91 8.36 -10.38 10.69
N THR A 92 7.40 -11.29 10.71
CA THR A 92 6.59 -11.68 9.55
C THR A 92 5.21 -11.04 9.58
N GLY A 93 4.58 -10.98 8.43
CA GLY A 93 3.20 -10.51 8.33
C GLY A 93 2.55 -10.83 7.00
N GLU A 94 1.24 -10.67 6.98
CA GLU A 94 0.41 -10.85 5.81
C GLU A 94 -0.10 -9.50 5.31
N VAL A 95 0.06 -9.26 4.02
CA VAL A 95 -0.50 -8.10 3.32
C VAL A 95 -2.01 -8.26 3.24
N VAL A 96 -2.76 -7.25 3.68
CA VAL A 96 -4.23 -7.27 3.67
C VAL A 96 -4.79 -6.02 3.03
N ASP A 97 -6.00 -6.15 2.51
CA ASP A 97 -6.81 -4.97 2.18
C ASP A 97 -7.21 -4.23 3.44
N VAL A 98 -7.28 -2.91 3.31
CA VAL A 98 -7.75 -2.02 4.37
C VAL A 98 -9.03 -1.34 3.92
N PRO A 99 -9.98 -1.11 4.84
CA PRO A 99 -11.16 -0.32 4.53
C PRO A 99 -10.76 1.03 3.90
N PHE A 100 -11.58 1.50 2.96
CA PHE A 100 -11.46 2.81 2.30
C PHE A 100 -10.28 3.01 1.34
N LEU A 101 -9.41 2.02 1.12
CA LEU A 101 -8.42 2.10 0.03
C LEU A 101 -8.95 1.35 -1.20
N THR A 102 -9.09 2.10 -2.29
CA THR A 102 -9.48 1.57 -3.60
C THR A 102 -8.36 1.86 -4.59
N ARG A 103 -7.90 0.86 -5.33
CA ARG A 103 -6.72 0.95 -6.23
C ARG A 103 -7.07 1.14 -7.71
N GLU A 104 -8.36 1.07 -8.03
CA GLU A 104 -8.95 1.22 -9.36
C GLU A 104 -10.23 2.07 -9.25
N GLU A 105 -10.78 2.51 -10.39
CA GLU A 105 -12.07 3.20 -10.44
C GLU A 105 -13.19 2.15 -10.31
N THR A 106 -13.95 2.20 -9.21
CA THR A 106 -15.09 1.30 -8.96
C THR A 106 -16.37 1.87 -9.53
#